data_AF-A0A521UCK0-F1
#
_entry.id   AF-A0A521UCK0-F1
#
_cell.length_a   1.000
_cell.length_b   1.000
_cell.length_c   1.000
_cell.angle_alpha   90.00
_cell.angle_beta   90.00
_cell.angle_gamma   90.00
#
_symmetry.space_group_name_H-M   'P 1'
#
loop_
_entity.id
_entity.type
_entity.pdbx_description
1 polymer ?
#
loop_
_entity_poly.entity_id
_entity_poly.type
_entity_poly.pdbx_seq_one_letter_code
_entity_poly.pdbx_strand_id
1 'polypeptide(L)' 'MIGRLIDASARNRALMLFFALALAVGGWTAARHIQLDAIPDLSDPQVIVFTEWMGRS' A
#
# COMPACT_ATOMS: atom_id res chain seq x y z
N MET A 1 -22.18 -20.67 -13.12
CA MET A 1 -20.77 -20.22 -13.04
C MET A 1 -20.32 -20.08 -11.59
N ILE A 2 -20.97 -19.24 -10.77
CA ILE A 2 -20.64 -19.08 -9.34
C ILE A 2 -20.67 -20.40 -8.56
N GLY A 3 -21.69 -21.24 -8.77
CA GLY A 3 -21.77 -22.55 -8.10
C GLY A 3 -20.57 -23.47 -8.37
N ARG A 4 -20.04 -23.48 -9.61
CA ARG A 4 -18.83 -24.24 -9.95
C ARG A 4 -17.60 -23.74 -9.21
N LEU A 5 -17.51 -22.42 -8.98
CA LEU A 5 -16.42 -21.82 -8.22
C LEU A 5 -16.51 -22.20 -6.74
N ILE A 6 -17.71 -22.15 -6.16
CA ILE A 6 -17.95 -22.57 -4.77
C ILE A 6 -17.60 -24.05 -4.57
N ASP A 7 -18.06 -24.92 -5.48
CA ASP A 7 -17.74 -26.35 -5.44
C ASP A 7 -16.23 -26.62 -5.56
N ALA A 8 -15.55 -25.89 -6.45
CA ALA A 8 -14.11 -25.98 -6.60
C ALA A 8 -13.37 -25.53 -5.32
N SER A 9 -13.82 -24.44 -4.69
CA SER A 9 -13.28 -23.95 -3.42
C SER A 9 -13.53 -24.93 -2.26
N ALA A 10 -14.73 -25.50 -2.17
CA ALA A 10 -15.10 -26.45 -1.12
C ALA A 10 -14.34 -27.78 -1.25
N ARG A 11 -14.14 -28.27 -2.48
CA ARG A 11 -13.35 -29.49 -2.75
C ARG A 11 -11.88 -29.31 -2.37
N ASN A 12 -11.33 -28.11 -2.56
CA ASN A 12 -9.94 -27.78 -2.27
C ASN A 12 -9.78 -26.99 -0.97
N ARG A 13 -10.57 -27.34 0.07
CA ARG A 13 -10.64 -26.60 1.35
C ARG A 13 -9.28 -26.29 1.98
N ALA A 14 -8.33 -27.23 1.95
CA ALA A 14 -7.01 -27.04 2.54
C ALA A 14 -6.20 -25.96 1.79
N LEU A 15 -6.25 -25.97 0.45
CA LEU A 15 -5.61 -24.98 -0.41
C LEU A 15 -6.26 -23.60 -0.21
N MET A 16 -7.60 -23.55 -0.12
CA MET A 16 -8.32 -22.30 0.11
C MET A 16 -7.96 -21.67 1.47
N LEU A 17 -7.88 -22.48 2.53
CA LEU A 17 -7.46 -22.01 3.86
C LEU A 17 -6.00 -21.55 3.85
N PHE A 18 -5.11 -22.25 3.14
CA PHE A 18 -3.73 -21.82 2.97
C PHE A 18 -3.64 -20.45 2.30
N PHE A 19 -4.35 -20.24 1.18
CA PHE A 19 -4.36 -18.93 0.51
C PHE A 19 -4.97 -17.83 1.39
N ALA A 20 -6.05 -18.13 2.11
CA ALA A 20 -6.65 -17.19 3.05
C ALA A 20 -5.65 -16.78 4.14
N LEU A 21 -4.91 -17.74 4.72
CA LEU A 21 -3.89 -17.47 5.73
C LEU A 21 -2.72 -16.66 5.14
N ALA A 22 -2.22 -17.03 3.97
CA ALA A 22 -1.15 -16.32 3.29
C ALA A 22 -1.54 -14.86 3.00
N LEU A 23 -2.77 -14.62 2.53
CA LEU A 23 -3.29 -13.27 2.31
C LEU A 23 -3.48 -12.50 3.61
N ALA A 24 -3.95 -13.15 4.68
CA ALA A 24 -4.09 -12.52 5.99
C ALA A 24 -2.73 -12.08 6.56
N VAL A 25 -1.72 -12.95 6.50
CA VAL A 25 -0.35 -12.63 6.94
C VAL A 25 0.25 -11.54 6.05
N GLY A 26 0.13 -11.66 4.73
CA GLY A 26 0.59 -10.64 3.78
C GLY A 26 -0.05 -9.28 4.05
N GLY A 27 -1.37 -9.25 4.21
CA GLY A 27 -2.12 -8.04 4.56
C GLY A 27 -1.69 -7.44 5.90
N TRP A 28 -1.50 -8.27 6.93
CA TRP A 28 -0.98 -7.83 8.23
C TRP A 28 0.42 -7.23 8.10
N THR A 29 1.32 -7.90 7.38
CA THR A 29 2.67 -7.37 7.16
C THR A 29 2.62 -6.05 6.39
N ALA A 30 1.83 -5.94 5.34
CA ALA A 30 1.68 -4.69 4.58
C ALA A 30 1.14 -3.56 5.47
N ALA A 31 0.10 -3.81 6.25
CA ALA A 31 -0.47 -2.84 7.17
C ALA A 31 0.51 -2.38 8.26
N ARG A 32 1.47 -3.23 8.67
CA ARG A 32 2.51 -2.87 9.64
C ARG A 32 3.70 -2.13 9.04
N HIS A 33 3.96 -2.29 7.74
CA HIS A 33 5.11 -1.70 7.06
C HIS A 33 4.77 -0.48 6.20
N ILE A 34 3.48 -0.24 5.93
CA ILE A 34 3.04 0.96 5.22
C ILE A 34 3.44 2.21 6.02
N GLN A 35 4.02 3.20 5.33
CA GLN A 35 4.34 4.48 5.93
C GLN A 35 3.04 5.20 6.26
N LEU A 36 2.88 5.56 7.53
CA LEU A 36 1.71 6.27 8.02
C LEU A 36 2.08 7.73 8.22
N ASP A 37 1.54 8.60 7.38
CA ASP A 37 1.63 10.04 7.55
C ASP A 37 0.42 10.55 8.33
N ALA A 38 0.67 11.38 9.34
CA ALA A 38 -0.39 11.99 10.14
C ALA A 38 -1.20 13.03 9.33
N ILE A 39 -0.55 13.68 8.36
CA ILE A 39 -1.14 14.67 7.47
C ILE A 39 -0.57 14.38 6.08
N PRO A 40 -1.42 14.23 5.04
CA PRO A 40 -0.92 14.04 3.67
C PRO A 40 -0.18 15.29 3.20
N ASP A 41 0.81 15.13 2.31
CA ASP A 41 1.44 16.28 1.67
C ASP A 41 0.41 17.00 0.77
N LEU A 42 0.16 18.26 1.08
CA LEU A 42 -0.79 19.13 0.39
C LEU A 42 -0.07 20.29 -0.32
N SER A 43 1.27 20.28 -0.32
CA SER A 43 2.07 21.37 -0.87
C SER A 43 2.03 21.34 -2.39
N ASP A 44 1.89 22.50 -3.02
CA ASP A 44 2.09 22.60 -4.46
C ASP A 44 3.58 22.35 -4.79
N PRO A 45 3.89 21.62 -5.87
CA PRO A 45 5.28 21.45 -6.32
C PRO A 45 5.92 22.82 -6.62
N GLN A 46 6.91 23.23 -5.81
CA GLN A 46 7.55 24.53 -5.91
C GLN A 46 9.03 24.42 -6.31
N VAL A 47 9.47 25.29 -7.23
CA VAL A 47 10.88 25.50 -7.56
C VAL A 47 11.30 26.87 -7.05
N ILE A 48 12.26 26.91 -6.13
CA ILE A 48 12.78 28.15 -5.54
C ILE A 48 14.11 28.49 -6.22
N VAL A 49 14.20 29.68 -6.81
CA VAL A 49 15.46 30.24 -7.34
C VAL A 49 15.93 31.31 -6.36
N PHE A 50 17.06 31.06 -5.72
CA PHE A 50 17.67 31.96 -4.75
C PHE A 50 19.14 32.20 -5.10
N THR A 51 19.58 33.45 -4.95
CA THR A 51 20.99 33.84 -5.10
C THR A 51 21.34 34.83 -4.01
N GLU A 52 22.43 34.58 -3.28
CA GLU A 52 22.96 35.52 -2.30
C GLU A 52 23.76 36.61 -3.02
N TRP A 53 23.50 37.87 -2.68
CA TRP A 53 24.18 39.02 -3.31
C TRP A 53 24.64 40.01 -2.24
N MET A 54 25.75 39.68 -1.59
CA MET A 54 26.33 40.51 -0.53
C MET A 54 27.30 41.53 -1.13
N GLY A 55 27.15 42.81 -0.73
CA GLY A 55 28.14 43.85 -0.99
C GLY A 55 28.17 44.43 -2.41
N ARG A 56 27.07 44.43 -3.16
CA ARG A 56 27.00 45.09 -4.48
C ARG A 56 25.81 46.04 -4.61
N SER A 57 26.08 47.12 -5.34
CA SER A 57 25.14 48.03 -6.01
C SER A 57 25.18 47.81 -7.51
#